data_AF-W2RZH2-F1
#
_entry.id   AF-W2RZH2-F1
#
_cell.length_a   1.000
_cell.length_b   1.000
_cell.length_c   1.000
_cell.angle_alpha   90.00
_cell.angle_beta   90.00
_cell.angle_gamma   90.00
#
_symmetry.space_group_name_H-M   'P 1'
#
loop_
_entity.id
_entity.type
_entity.pdbx_description
1 polymer ?
#
loop_
_entity_poly.entity_id
_entity_poly.type
_entity_poly.pdbx_seq_one_letter_code
_entity_poly.pdbx_strand_id
1 'polypeptide(L)'
;MTDVAIWQMRDVFEEDWMETKLQAESYIKYSLEALQKMVGTSFDQACFKLRSGLVGAASRWILINGSNLFTEMVQTPKQIKTDTLEASLLRVGPLFDGPIYGKQRWSFWREGFEKAAGGAGVGEECATLAKKAVDMMLAFERNMWH
;
A
#
# COMPACT_ATOMS: atom_id res chain seq x y z
N MET A 1 10.09 -1.06 11.45
CA MET A 1 8.61 -1.10 11.43
C MET A 1 8.06 -0.39 10.20
N THR A 2 8.60 0.77 9.83
CA THR A 2 8.33 1.49 8.59
C THR A 2 8.54 0.66 7.32
N ASP A 3 9.56 -0.20 7.26
CA ASP A 3 9.78 -1.06 6.08
C ASP A 3 8.60 -2.00 5.79
N VAL A 4 7.92 -2.50 6.83
CA VAL A 4 6.71 -3.34 6.69
C VAL A 4 5.55 -2.50 6.16
N ALA A 5 5.41 -1.26 6.61
CA ALA A 5 4.41 -0.35 6.08
C ALA A 5 4.66 -0.04 4.60
N ILE A 6 5.91 0.25 4.22
CA ILE A 6 6.31 0.52 2.83
C ILE A 6 6.03 -0.70 1.95
N TRP A 7 6.39 -1.89 2.41
CA TRP A 7 6.09 -3.15 1.72
C TRP A 7 4.59 -3.32 1.49
N GLN A 8 3.76 -3.07 2.51
CA GLN A 8 2.31 -3.15 2.35
C GLN A 8 1.75 -2.09 1.41
N MET A 9 2.23 -0.84 1.46
CA MET A 9 1.80 0.20 0.52
C MET A 9 2.12 -0.17 -0.92
N ARG A 10 3.32 -0.72 -1.16
CA ARG A 10 3.72 -1.23 -2.47
C ARG A 10 2.76 -2.31 -2.94
N ASP A 11 2.57 -3.35 -2.13
CA ASP A 11 1.69 -4.47 -2.51
C ASP A 11 0.27 -3.96 -2.81
N VAL A 12 -0.27 -3.02 -2.02
CA VAL A 12 -1.64 -2.51 -2.23
C VAL A 12 -1.76 -1.65 -3.49
N PHE A 13 -0.82 -0.72 -3.73
CA PHE A 13 -1.01 0.38 -4.68
C PHE A 13 -0.07 0.35 -5.88
N GLU A 14 1.13 -0.20 -5.72
CA GLU A 14 2.17 -0.18 -6.75
C GLU A 14 2.27 -1.49 -7.53
N GLU A 15 1.78 -2.60 -6.97
CA GLU A 15 1.73 -3.88 -7.67
C GLU A 15 0.53 -3.94 -8.61
N ASP A 16 0.75 -4.46 -9.83
CA ASP A 16 -0.34 -4.80 -10.73
C ASP A 16 -0.93 -6.15 -10.32
N TRP A 17 -2.02 -6.08 -9.55
CA TRP A 17 -2.81 -7.21 -9.07
C TRP A 17 -3.35 -8.11 -10.20
N MET A 18 -3.51 -7.59 -11.41
CA MET A 18 -4.07 -8.30 -12.56
C MET A 18 -2.98 -8.94 -13.42
N GLU A 19 -1.80 -8.31 -13.55
CA GLU A 19 -0.62 -8.95 -14.15
C GLU A 19 0.08 -9.95 -13.21
N THR A 20 -0.04 -9.80 -11.89
CA THR A 20 0.44 -10.83 -10.93
C THR A 20 -0.29 -12.17 -11.05
N LYS A 21 -1.36 -12.26 -11.86
CA LYS A 21 -1.92 -13.54 -12.33
C LYS A 21 -0.90 -14.39 -13.11
N LEU A 22 0.11 -13.78 -13.73
CA LEU A 22 1.06 -14.42 -14.64
C LEU A 22 2.43 -14.75 -14.02
N GLN A 23 2.81 -14.15 -12.89
CA GLN A 23 4.07 -14.49 -12.20
C GLN A 23 3.81 -15.40 -11.00
N ALA A 24 4.26 -16.65 -11.13
CA ALA A 24 3.81 -17.80 -10.35
C ALA A 24 4.23 -17.85 -8.86
N GLU A 25 4.80 -16.79 -8.27
CA GLU A 25 5.44 -16.83 -6.95
C GLU A 25 5.12 -15.61 -6.05
N SER A 26 3.96 -14.97 -6.19
CA SER A 26 3.57 -13.88 -5.27
C SER A 26 2.78 -14.41 -4.07
N TYR A 27 3.04 -13.88 -2.86
CA TYR A 27 2.25 -14.14 -1.65
C TYR A 27 0.74 -13.87 -1.85
N ILE A 28 0.43 -12.96 -2.78
CA ILE A 28 -0.91 -12.63 -3.23
C ILE A 28 -1.60 -13.85 -3.84
N LYS A 29 -0.93 -14.60 -4.73
CA LYS A 29 -1.48 -15.82 -5.32
C LYS A 29 -1.83 -16.87 -4.28
N TYR A 30 -0.92 -17.16 -3.34
CA TYR A 30 -1.18 -18.12 -2.26
C TYR A 30 -2.36 -17.70 -1.38
N SER A 31 -2.47 -16.40 -1.09
CA SER A 31 -3.56 -15.84 -0.29
C SER A 31 -4.90 -15.93 -1.03
N LEU A 32 -4.92 -15.70 -2.35
CA LEU A 32 -6.10 -15.86 -3.19
C LEU A 32 -6.55 -17.33 -3.26
N GLU A 33 -5.63 -18.26 -3.50
CA GLU A 33 -5.92 -19.70 -3.54
C GLU A 33 -6.44 -20.21 -2.18
N ALA A 34 -5.85 -19.74 -1.08
CA ALA A 34 -6.32 -20.08 0.27
C ALA A 34 -7.73 -19.53 0.53
N LEU A 35 -8.00 -18.27 0.16
CA LEU A 35 -9.33 -17.65 0.31
C LEU A 35 -10.41 -18.37 -0.52
N GLN A 36 -10.09 -18.74 -1.76
CA GLN A 36 -11.00 -19.52 -2.61
C GLN A 36 -11.34 -20.88 -1.96
N LYS A 37 -10.33 -21.59 -1.45
CA LYS A 37 -10.51 -22.89 -0.80
C LYS A 37 -11.26 -22.80 0.53
N MET A 38 -10.97 -21.80 1.35
CA MET A 38 -11.58 -21.65 2.68
C MET A 38 -13.04 -21.19 2.63
N VAL A 39 -13.39 -20.34 1.67
CA VAL A 39 -14.68 -19.64 1.68
C VAL A 39 -15.59 -20.09 0.53
N GLY A 40 -15.11 -20.91 -0.39
CA GLY A 40 -15.90 -21.38 -1.54
C GLY A 40 -16.38 -20.24 -2.44
N THR A 41 -15.62 -19.14 -2.52
CA THR A 41 -16.00 -17.92 -3.25
C THR A 41 -15.44 -17.90 -4.66
N SER A 42 -16.07 -17.11 -5.54
CA SER A 42 -15.49 -16.80 -6.84
C SER A 42 -14.12 -16.11 -6.69
N PHE A 43 -13.31 -16.19 -7.75
CA PHE A 43 -12.02 -15.51 -7.80
C PHE A 43 -12.16 -13.99 -7.57
N ASP A 44 -13.13 -13.35 -8.23
CA ASP A 44 -13.36 -11.90 -8.10
C ASP A 44 -13.73 -11.51 -6.67
N GLN A 45 -14.51 -12.34 -5.98
CA GLN A 45 -14.87 -12.11 -4.58
C GLN A 45 -13.68 -12.31 -3.63
N ALA A 46 -12.78 -13.27 -3.93
CA ALA A 46 -11.53 -13.44 -3.19
C ALA A 46 -10.60 -12.24 -3.38
N CYS A 47 -10.45 -11.74 -4.60
CA CYS A 47 -9.70 -10.53 -4.93
C CYS A 47 -10.25 -9.31 -4.20
N PHE A 48 -11.57 -9.12 -4.22
CA PHE A 48 -12.23 -8.02 -3.50
C PHE A 48 -11.96 -8.05 -2.00
N LYS A 49 -12.08 -9.24 -1.38
CA LYS A 49 -11.82 -9.42 0.06
C LYS A 49 -10.36 -9.16 0.41
N LEU A 50 -9.43 -9.70 -0.39
CA LEU A 50 -8.00 -9.50 -0.18
C LEU A 50 -7.62 -8.02 -0.31
N ARG A 51 -8.07 -7.36 -1.39
CA ARG A 51 -7.85 -5.93 -1.61
C ARG A 51 -8.41 -5.09 -0.48
N SER A 52 -9.64 -5.39 -0.03
CA SER A 52 -10.25 -4.71 1.13
C SER A 52 -9.38 -4.83 2.38
N GLY A 53 -8.97 -6.06 2.72
CA GLY A 53 -8.15 -6.31 3.91
C GLY A 53 -6.80 -5.59 3.86
N LEU A 54 -6.16 -5.57 2.70
CA LEU A 54 -4.87 -4.91 2.50
C LEU A 54 -4.98 -3.38 2.56
N VAL A 55 -6.00 -2.79 1.93
CA VAL A 55 -6.28 -1.35 2.09
C VAL A 55 -6.54 -1.02 3.55
N GLY A 56 -7.35 -1.82 4.25
CA GLY A 56 -7.62 -1.61 5.68
C GLY A 56 -6.37 -1.72 6.55
N ALA A 57 -5.46 -2.66 6.24
CA ALA A 57 -4.16 -2.79 6.93
C ALA A 57 -3.25 -1.59 6.65
N ALA A 58 -3.12 -1.20 5.38
CA ALA A 58 -2.33 -0.05 4.97
C ALA A 58 -2.86 1.26 5.60
N SER A 59 -4.17 1.46 5.64
CA SER A 59 -4.78 2.61 6.34
C SER A 59 -4.40 2.65 7.80
N ARG A 60 -4.37 1.50 8.50
CA ARG A 60 -3.95 1.45 9.91
C ARG A 60 -2.50 1.88 10.11
N TRP A 61 -1.59 1.58 9.18
CA TRP A 61 -0.22 2.09 9.27
C TRP A 61 -0.16 3.61 9.24
N ILE A 62 -0.91 4.25 8.35
CA ILE A 62 -1.00 5.72 8.32
C ILE A 62 -1.57 6.24 9.63
N LEU A 63 -2.68 5.65 10.10
CA LEU A 63 -3.37 6.15 11.29
C LEU A 63 -2.57 5.99 12.60
N ILE A 64 -1.74 4.96 12.70
CA ILE A 64 -0.97 4.65 13.91
C ILE A 64 0.44 5.25 13.84
N ASN A 65 1.08 5.20 12.68
CA ASN A 65 2.52 5.50 12.55
C ASN A 65 2.82 6.39 11.34
N GLY A 66 1.82 7.08 10.79
CA GLY A 66 1.95 7.83 9.55
C GLY A 66 2.90 9.02 9.64
N SER A 67 3.06 9.66 10.81
CA SER A 67 4.02 10.76 11.00
C SER A 67 5.47 10.27 10.85
N ASN A 68 5.83 9.19 11.54
CA ASN A 68 7.15 8.56 11.42
C ASN A 68 7.38 8.05 9.99
N LEU A 69 6.37 7.44 9.38
CA LEU A 69 6.46 7.00 7.99
C LEU A 69 6.68 8.17 7.04
N PHE A 70 5.98 9.29 7.22
CA PHE A 70 6.17 10.51 6.43
C PHE A 70 7.58 11.08 6.61
N THR A 71 8.06 11.18 7.86
CA THR A 71 9.43 11.64 8.13
C THR A 71 10.45 10.77 7.42
N GLU A 72 10.37 9.44 7.56
CA GLU A 72 11.30 8.51 6.92
C GLU A 72 11.17 8.43 5.39
N MET A 73 9.96 8.63 4.84
CA MET A 73 9.76 8.57 3.39
C MET A 73 10.07 9.87 2.68
N VAL A 74 9.86 11.00 3.35
CA VAL A 74 9.78 12.32 2.70
C VAL A 74 10.80 13.31 3.26
N GLN A 75 10.90 13.43 4.58
CA GLN A 75 11.71 14.50 5.19
C GLN A 75 13.18 14.10 5.35
N THR A 76 13.42 12.93 5.92
CA THR A 76 14.75 12.41 6.24
C THR A 76 14.89 10.98 5.70
N PRO A 77 14.85 10.79 4.36
CA PRO A 77 14.97 9.47 3.77
C PRO A 77 16.33 8.85 4.09
N LYS A 78 16.30 7.57 4.44
CA LYS A 78 17.52 6.78 4.65
C LYS A 78 18.29 6.69 3.34
N GLN A 79 19.61 6.85 3.42
CA GLN A 79 20.48 6.53 2.31
C GLN A 79 20.71 5.03 2.26
N ILE A 80 20.00 4.35 1.37
CA ILE A 80 20.13 2.92 1.18
C ILE A 80 21.08 2.66 0.02
N LYS A 81 22.09 1.82 0.27
CA LYS A 81 22.94 1.29 -0.80
C LYS A 81 22.11 0.34 -1.66
N THR A 82 22.13 0.54 -2.97
CA THR A 82 21.28 -0.18 -3.96
C THR A 82 21.40 -1.70 -3.94
N ASP A 83 22.49 -2.25 -3.38
CA ASP A 83 22.80 -3.67 -3.44
C ASP A 83 22.46 -4.44 -2.13
N THR A 84 21.65 -3.84 -1.24
CA THR A 84 21.28 -4.48 0.02
C THR A 84 19.93 -5.21 -0.06
N LEU A 85 19.74 -6.20 0.81
CA LEU A 85 18.43 -6.83 1.02
C LEU A 85 17.35 -5.78 1.38
N GLU A 86 17.72 -4.74 2.12
CA GLU A 86 16.85 -3.61 2.46
C GLU A 86 16.37 -2.86 1.20
N ALA A 87 17.26 -2.60 0.23
CA ALA A 87 16.90 -1.99 -1.05
C ALA A 87 15.87 -2.84 -1.82
N SER A 88 16.00 -4.17 -1.77
CA SER A 88 15.06 -5.09 -2.44
C SER A 88 13.65 -5.07 -1.82
N LEU A 89 13.54 -4.80 -0.52
CA LEU A 89 12.26 -4.70 0.20
C LEU A 89 11.56 -3.37 -0.10
N LEU A 90 12.34 -2.31 -0.32
CA LEU A 90 11.87 -0.94 -0.51
C LEU A 90 11.70 -0.55 -1.98
N ARG A 91 11.97 -1.49 -2.90
CA ARG A 91 11.74 -1.31 -4.34
C ARG A 91 10.33 -0.79 -4.63
N VAL A 92 10.20 -0.09 -5.73
CA VAL A 92 8.91 0.34 -6.27
C VAL A 92 8.23 -0.81 -7.02
N GLY A 93 6.91 -0.83 -7.01
CA GLY A 93 6.11 -1.74 -7.82
C GLY A 93 5.92 -1.23 -9.26
N PRO A 94 5.49 -2.09 -10.20
CA PRO A 94 5.37 -1.78 -11.62
C PRO A 94 4.44 -0.61 -11.97
N LEU A 95 3.48 -0.26 -11.10
CA LEU A 95 2.55 0.85 -11.33
C LEU A 95 3.11 2.22 -10.92
N PHE A 96 4.33 2.27 -10.36
CA PHE A 96 4.99 3.51 -9.95
C PHE A 96 6.41 3.59 -10.51
N ASP A 97 6.68 4.64 -11.30
CA ASP A 97 7.94 4.87 -12.01
C ASP A 97 8.84 5.93 -11.36
N GLY A 98 8.43 6.46 -10.21
CA GLY A 98 9.16 7.49 -9.47
C GLY A 98 10.23 6.95 -8.51
N PRO A 99 10.83 7.84 -7.69
CA PRO A 99 11.90 7.48 -6.76
C PRO A 99 11.38 6.64 -5.58
N ILE A 100 12.24 5.76 -5.04
CA ILE A 100 11.95 4.92 -3.85
C ILE A 100 11.45 5.76 -2.67
N TYR A 101 12.02 6.96 -2.50
CA TYR A 101 11.66 7.90 -1.45
C TYR A 101 11.21 9.21 -2.04
N GLY A 102 10.43 9.94 -1.24
CA GLY A 102 10.05 11.30 -1.50
C GLY A 102 8.57 11.48 -1.80
N LYS A 103 8.26 12.73 -2.12
CA LYS A 103 6.90 13.26 -2.20
C LYS A 103 6.07 12.56 -3.27
N GLN A 104 6.68 12.24 -4.40
CA GLN A 104 5.99 11.59 -5.51
C GLN A 104 5.38 10.25 -5.10
N ARG A 105 6.15 9.40 -4.41
CA ARG A 105 5.68 8.09 -3.95
C ARG A 105 4.63 8.21 -2.85
N TRP A 106 4.83 9.15 -1.91
CA TRP A 106 3.85 9.45 -0.88
C TRP A 106 2.50 9.91 -1.47
N SER A 107 2.53 10.84 -2.43
CA SER A 107 1.34 11.32 -3.12
C SER A 107 0.66 10.20 -3.93
N PHE A 108 1.44 9.33 -4.57
CA PHE A 108 0.91 8.16 -5.27
C PHE A 108 0.11 7.24 -4.33
N TRP A 109 0.63 6.95 -3.13
CA TRP A 109 -0.11 6.18 -2.12
C TRP A 109 -1.37 6.90 -1.64
N ARG A 110 -1.30 8.22 -1.41
CA ARG A 110 -2.46 9.02 -1.03
C ARG A 110 -3.56 8.92 -2.08
N GLU A 111 -3.23 9.05 -3.36
CA GLU A 111 -4.18 8.91 -4.47
C GLU A 111 -4.78 7.49 -4.54
N GLY A 112 -3.97 6.47 -4.24
CA GLY A 112 -4.44 5.09 -4.08
C GLY A 112 -5.51 4.96 -2.98
N PHE A 113 -5.28 5.58 -1.82
CA PHE A 113 -6.28 5.65 -0.75
C PHE A 113 -7.50 6.48 -1.13
N GLU A 114 -7.36 7.58 -1.88
CA GLU A 114 -8.50 8.38 -2.36
C GLU A 114 -9.42 7.55 -3.26
N LYS A 115 -8.86 6.78 -4.18
CA LYS A 115 -9.63 5.84 -5.01
C LYS A 115 -10.36 4.81 -4.15
N ALA A 116 -9.67 4.22 -3.17
CA ALA A 116 -10.27 3.25 -2.26
C ALA A 116 -11.37 3.87 -1.37
N ALA A 117 -11.19 5.11 -0.92
CA ALA A 117 -12.18 5.87 -0.16
C ALA A 117 -13.45 6.15 -0.98
N GLY A 118 -13.31 6.30 -2.30
CA GLY A 118 -14.42 6.34 -3.25
C GLY A 118 -15.14 4.99 -3.47
N GLY A 119 -14.74 3.92 -2.76
CA GLY A 119 -15.33 2.59 -2.86
C GLY A 119 -14.75 1.71 -3.97
N ALA A 120 -13.67 2.13 -4.64
CA ALA A 120 -13.10 1.38 -5.75
C ALA A 120 -12.49 0.04 -5.31
N GLY A 121 -13.27 -1.04 -5.48
CA GLY A 121 -12.81 -2.41 -5.24
C GLY A 121 -12.59 -2.77 -3.77
N VAL A 122 -13.21 -2.06 -2.84
CA VAL A 122 -13.10 -2.33 -1.39
C VAL A 122 -14.44 -2.24 -0.66
N GLY A 123 -14.56 -2.94 0.48
CA GLY A 123 -15.72 -2.85 1.37
C GLY A 123 -15.81 -1.50 2.11
N GLU A 124 -17.03 -1.15 2.55
CA GLU A 124 -17.36 0.15 3.16
C GLU A 124 -16.51 0.51 4.39
N GLU A 125 -16.25 -0.45 5.27
CA GLU A 125 -15.37 -0.25 6.43
C GLU A 125 -13.96 0.17 6.00
N CYS A 126 -13.42 -0.52 4.98
CA CYS A 126 -12.08 -0.26 4.45
C CYS A 126 -12.03 1.07 3.68
N ALA A 127 -13.09 1.42 2.95
CA ALA A 127 -13.22 2.75 2.33
C ALA A 127 -13.23 3.87 3.38
N THR A 128 -13.92 3.65 4.51
CA THR A 128 -13.94 4.61 5.63
C THR A 128 -12.57 4.77 6.26
N LEU A 129 -11.83 3.68 6.48
CA LEU A 129 -10.45 3.74 6.96
C LEU A 129 -9.51 4.44 5.97
N ALA A 130 -9.67 4.15 4.67
CA ALA A 130 -8.91 4.80 3.61
C ALA A 130 -9.12 6.31 3.62
N LYS A 131 -10.37 6.77 3.75
CA LYS A 131 -10.69 8.20 3.87
C LYS A 131 -9.95 8.87 5.04
N LYS A 132 -9.98 8.26 6.22
CA LYS A 132 -9.26 8.78 7.39
C LYS A 132 -7.75 8.83 7.15
N ALA A 133 -7.20 7.83 6.46
CA ALA A 133 -5.79 7.81 6.08
C ALA A 133 -5.46 8.97 5.13
N VAL A 134 -6.28 9.24 4.11
CA VAL A 134 -6.11 10.41 3.21
C VAL A 134 -6.08 11.71 4.00
N ASP A 135 -7.06 11.92 4.88
CA ASP A 135 -7.14 13.14 5.69
C ASP A 135 -5.88 13.34 6.53
N MET A 136 -5.35 12.26 7.10
CA MET A 136 -4.12 12.29 7.89
C MET A 136 -2.87 12.53 7.02
N MET A 137 -2.77 11.91 5.83
CA MET A 137 -1.67 12.15 4.91
C MET A 137 -1.61 13.61 4.44
N LEU A 138 -2.78 14.20 4.12
CA LEU A 138 -2.89 15.62 3.78
C LEU A 138 -2.48 16.52 4.95
N ALA A 139 -2.79 16.14 6.19
CA ALA A 139 -2.37 16.89 7.37
C ALA A 139 -0.84 16.89 7.52
N PHE A 140 -0.16 15.77 7.26
CA PHE A 140 1.30 15.72 7.28
C PHE A 140 1.92 16.57 6.17
N GLU A 141 1.39 16.49 4.95
CA GLU A 141 1.85 17.30 3.82
C GLU A 141 1.71 18.82 4.08
N ARG A 142 0.72 19.24 4.88
CA ARG A 142 0.51 20.66 5.22
C ARG A 142 1.37 21.12 6.40
N ASN A 143 1.47 20.31 7.45
CA ASN A 143 2.00 20.73 8.75
C ASN A 143 3.47 20.36 8.97
N MET A 144 3.98 19.35 8.26
CA MET A 144 5.35 18.86 8.41
C MET A 144 6.21 19.22 7.19
N TRP A 145 5.78 20.21 6.43
CA TRP A 145 6.43 20.67 5.19
C TRP A 145 7.27 21.93 5.41
N HIS A 146 8.17 21.89 6.39
CA HIS A 146 9.08 23.00 6.69
C HIS A 146 10.53 22.51 6.68
#